data_AF-A0A925QRV1-F1
#
_entry.id   AF-A0A925QRV1-F1
#
_cell.length_a   1.000
_cell.length_b   1.000
_cell.length_c   1.000
_cell.angle_alpha   90.00
_cell.angle_beta   90.00
_cell.angle_gamma   90.00
#
_symmetry.space_group_name_H-M   'P 1'
#
loop_
_entity.id
_entity.type
_entity.pdbx_description
1 polymer ?
#
loop_
_entity_poly.entity_id
_entity_poly.type
_entity_poly.pdbx_seq_one_letter_code
_entity_poly.pdbx_strand_id
1 'polypeptide(L)'
;MTAFILSRSPIPSLLPMLSDDPLWYKDAIVYQLHVKAFFDSNNDGLGDFAGLIQKLDYIQDLGVNTLWLLPFYPSPMRDDGYDIADYRNIHPDYGTMHDFRQFVREAHRRDL
;
A
#
# COMPACT_ATOMS: atom_id res chain seq x y z
N MET A 1 -9.26 12.73 -6.27
CA MET A 1 -7.96 12.21 -5.77
C MET A 1 -8.25 11.30 -4.60
N THR A 2 -8.35 10.00 -4.85
CA THR A 2 -8.60 9.00 -3.79
C THR A 2 -7.30 8.25 -3.57
N ALA A 3 -6.77 8.33 -2.36
CA ALA A 3 -5.49 7.81 -1.94
C ALA A 3 -5.72 6.83 -0.79
N PHE A 4 -5.06 5.67 -0.80
CA PHE A 4 -5.05 4.77 0.36
C PHE A 4 -3.74 4.98 1.11
N ILE A 5 -3.85 5.30 2.40
CA ILE A 5 -2.72 5.43 3.31
C ILE A 5 -2.70 4.18 4.19
N LEU A 6 -1.59 3.47 4.14
CA LEU A 6 -1.27 2.46 5.14
C LEU A 6 -0.36 3.10 6.18
N SER A 7 -0.68 2.89 7.45
CA SER A 7 0.12 3.34 8.59
C SER A 7 0.30 2.19 9.58
N ARG A 8 1.31 2.30 10.43
CA ARG A 8 1.57 1.37 11.56
C ARG A 8 0.29 0.95 12.30
N SER A 9 0.21 -0.34 12.63
CA SER A 9 -0.82 -0.86 13.56
C SER A 9 -0.54 -0.37 14.99
N PRO A 10 -1.57 -0.08 15.81
CA PRO A 10 -1.40 0.16 17.24
C PRO A 10 -1.05 -1.18 17.92
N ILE A 11 0.24 -1.46 18.08
CA ILE A 11 0.73 -2.57 18.89
C ILE A 11 0.79 -2.09 20.34
N PRO A 12 0.24 -2.83 21.34
CA PRO A 12 0.45 -2.50 22.75
C PRO A 12 1.95 -2.52 23.06
N SER A 13 2.53 -1.34 23.30
CA SER A 13 3.98 -1.21 23.44
C SER A 13 4.46 -1.67 24.82
N LEU A 14 5.40 -2.62 24.84
CA LEU A 14 6.19 -3.00 26.03
C LEU A 14 7.38 -2.04 26.26
N LEU A 15 7.57 -1.06 25.37
CA LEU A 15 8.58 0.00 25.46
C LEU A 15 7.90 1.38 25.40
N PRO A 16 8.16 2.31 26.33
CA PRO A 16 7.47 3.61 26.42
C PRO A 16 7.83 4.62 25.31
N MET A 17 8.48 4.22 24.21
CA MET A 17 9.12 5.13 23.26
C MET A 17 8.56 5.09 21.82
N LEU A 18 7.53 4.30 21.53
CA LEU A 18 6.72 4.45 20.31
C LEU A 18 5.26 4.49 20.72
N SER A 19 4.81 5.71 21.03
CA SER A 19 3.46 6.05 21.47
C SER A 19 2.44 5.90 20.34
N ASP A 20 1.19 5.59 20.70
CA ASP A 20 -0.02 5.89 19.91
C ASP A 20 -0.13 7.43 19.75
N ASP A 21 0.80 8.04 19.01
CA ASP A 21 0.78 9.48 18.76
C ASP A 21 -0.34 9.77 17.75
N PRO A 22 -1.42 10.47 18.16
CA PRO A 22 -2.49 10.85 17.23
C PRO A 22 -1.99 11.75 16.09
N LEU A 23 -0.77 12.30 16.20
CA LEU A 23 -0.14 13.16 15.22
C LEU A 23 0.99 12.47 14.44
N TRP A 24 1.06 11.13 14.42
CA TRP A 24 2.08 10.35 13.70
C TRP A 24 2.34 10.83 12.26
N TYR A 25 1.31 11.32 11.59
CA TYR A 25 1.35 11.80 10.21
C TYR A 25 2.22 13.05 10.02
N LYS A 26 2.55 13.79 11.09
CA LYS A 26 3.44 14.97 11.02
C LYS A 26 4.90 14.59 10.82
N ASP A 27 5.29 13.42 11.31
CA ASP A 27 6.65 12.88 11.24
C ASP A 27 6.75 11.70 10.25
N ALA A 28 5.70 11.48 9.45
CA ALA A 28 5.64 10.41 8.47
C ALA A 28 6.63 10.65 7.33
N ILE A 29 7.42 9.62 7.02
CA ILE A 29 8.22 9.54 5.81
C ILE A 29 7.42 8.70 4.82
N VAL A 30 6.72 9.38 3.93
CA VAL A 30 5.74 8.78 3.02
C VAL A 30 6.40 8.35 1.73
N TYR A 31 6.19 7.08 1.34
CA TYR A 31 6.54 6.57 0.02
C TYR A 31 5.28 6.43 -0.83
N GLN A 32 5.19 7.24 -1.88
CA GLN A 32 4.10 7.16 -2.85
C GLN A 32 4.46 6.17 -3.96
N LEU A 33 3.57 5.24 -4.30
CA LEU A 33 3.78 4.31 -5.40
C LEU A 33 2.51 3.98 -6.17
N HIS A 34 2.70 3.55 -7.42
CA HIS A 34 1.66 3.06 -8.30
C HIS A 34 1.79 1.54 -8.45
N VAL A 35 0.74 0.79 -8.07
CA VAL A 35 0.74 -0.69 -8.11
C VAL A 35 1.18 -1.21 -9.49
N LYS A 36 0.46 -0.77 -10.54
CA LYS A 36 0.74 -1.03 -11.97
C LYS A 36 2.20 -0.90 -12.40
N ALA A 37 2.97 0.04 -11.83
CA ALA A 37 4.29 0.39 -12.35
C ALA A 37 5.44 -0.06 -11.44
N PHE A 38 5.14 -0.64 -10.27
CA PHE A 38 6.16 -0.88 -9.25
C PHE A 38 6.89 -2.21 -9.43
N PHE A 39 6.15 -3.33 -9.40
CA PHE A 39 6.75 -4.66 -9.58
C PHE A 39 5.72 -5.68 -10.05
N ASP A 40 6.00 -6.28 -11.20
CA ASP A 40 5.24 -7.35 -11.83
C ASP A 40 5.67 -8.72 -11.26
N SER A 41 4.73 -9.48 -10.71
CA SER A 41 5.01 -10.78 -10.10
C SER A 41 4.74 -11.98 -11.02
N ASN A 42 3.98 -11.79 -12.10
CA ASN A 42 3.43 -12.85 -12.93
C ASN A 42 3.93 -12.79 -14.40
N ASN A 43 4.71 -11.77 -14.75
CA ASN A 43 5.25 -11.46 -16.08
C ASN A 43 4.20 -11.08 -17.14
N ASP A 44 3.08 -10.46 -16.74
CA ASP A 44 2.08 -9.94 -17.68
C ASP A 44 2.35 -8.49 -18.13
N GLY A 45 3.37 -7.84 -17.57
CA GLY A 45 3.78 -6.46 -17.87
C GLY A 45 3.15 -5.40 -16.96
N LEU A 46 2.35 -5.79 -15.97
CA LEU A 46 1.72 -4.91 -15.00
C LEU A 46 2.13 -5.30 -13.57
N GLY A 47 2.38 -4.30 -12.74
CA GLY A 47 2.60 -4.52 -11.33
C GLY A 47 1.32 -4.84 -10.57
N ASP A 48 1.45 -5.68 -9.54
CA ASP A 48 0.33 -6.26 -8.80
C ASP A 48 0.62 -6.33 -7.28
N PHE A 49 -0.40 -6.67 -6.48
CA PHE A 49 -0.23 -6.73 -5.01
C PHE A 49 0.73 -7.83 -4.54
N ALA A 50 0.82 -8.97 -5.23
CA ALA A 50 1.79 -10.01 -4.89
C ALA A 50 3.22 -9.49 -5.14
N GLY A 51 3.41 -8.72 -6.20
CA GLY A 51 4.67 -8.04 -6.51
C GLY A 51 5.02 -6.98 -5.47
N LEU A 52 4.06 -6.18 -5.01
CA LEU A 52 4.27 -5.24 -3.91
C LEU A 52 4.73 -5.96 -2.63
N ILE A 53 4.10 -7.07 -2.26
CA ILE A 53 4.47 -7.86 -1.07
C ILE A 53 5.94 -8.30 -1.14
N GLN A 54 6.41 -8.76 -2.31
CA GLN A 54 7.81 -9.17 -2.53
C GLN A 54 8.83 -8.05 -2.31
N LYS A 55 8.39 -6.80 -2.32
CA LYS A 55 9.26 -5.61 -2.22
C LYS A 55 9.07 -4.82 -0.94
N LEU A 56 8.23 -5.27 -0.01
CA LEU A 56 8.03 -4.58 1.26
C LEU A 56 9.32 -4.48 2.09
N ASP A 57 10.20 -5.49 2.02
CA ASP A 57 11.51 -5.44 2.70
C ASP A 57 12.39 -4.32 2.10
N TYR A 58 12.43 -4.22 0.77
CA TYR A 58 13.13 -3.12 0.08
C TYR A 58 12.56 -1.75 0.49
N ILE A 59 11.24 -1.62 0.55
CA ILE A 59 10.61 -0.35 0.94
C ILE A 59 10.96 -0.01 2.40
N GLN A 60 10.88 -0.98 3.30
CA GLN A 60 11.28 -0.80 4.70
C GLN A 60 12.75 -0.36 4.83
N ASP A 61 13.66 -0.96 4.04
CA ASP A 61 15.09 -0.63 4.04
C ASP A 61 15.38 0.81 3.59
N LEU A 62 14.48 1.45 2.83
CA LEU A 62 14.59 2.88 2.50
C LEU A 62 14.38 3.80 3.72
N GLY A 63 13.89 3.26 4.85
CA GLY A 63 13.61 4.01 6.07
C GLY A 63 12.26 4.75 6.06
N VAL A 64 11.37 4.40 5.13
CA VAL A 64 10.01 4.95 5.08
C VAL A 64 9.13 4.26 6.13
N ASN A 65 8.07 4.93 6.57
CA ASN A 65 7.18 4.41 7.61
C ASN A 65 5.70 4.46 7.24
N THR A 66 5.37 4.92 6.03
CA THR A 66 4.00 5.13 5.55
C THR A 66 3.95 4.92 4.05
N LEU A 67 2.96 4.15 3.57
CA LEU A 67 2.73 3.96 2.13
C LEU A 67 1.53 4.76 1.65
N TRP A 68 1.69 5.44 0.52
CA TRP A 68 0.61 6.06 -0.22
C TRP A 68 0.46 5.38 -1.58
N LEU A 69 -0.61 4.59 -1.73
CA LEU A 69 -0.94 3.97 -3.01
C LEU A 69 -1.77 4.90 -3.90
N LEU A 70 -1.34 5.04 -5.16
CA LEU A 70 -2.19 5.56 -6.25
C LEU A 70 -3.38 4.62 -6.50
N PRO A 71 -4.45 5.07 -7.20
CA PRO A 71 -5.66 4.29 -7.38
C PRO A 71 -5.43 2.86 -7.90
N PHE A 72 -6.05 1.90 -7.24
CA PHE A 72 -6.00 0.47 -7.59
C PHE A 72 -7.40 -0.16 -7.69
N TYR A 73 -8.44 0.66 -7.80
CA TYR A 73 -9.83 0.25 -7.94
C TYR A 73 -10.18 -0.05 -9.42
N PRO A 74 -11.24 -0.84 -9.70
CA PRO A 74 -11.80 -0.95 -11.03
C PRO A 74 -12.03 0.42 -11.68
N SER A 75 -11.55 0.60 -12.90
CA SER A 75 -11.58 1.86 -13.63
C SER A 75 -11.57 1.58 -15.14
N PRO A 76 -12.23 2.41 -15.97
CA PRO A 76 -12.07 2.39 -17.42
C PRO A 76 -10.68 2.84 -17.90
N MET A 77 -9.81 3.28 -17.00
CA MET A 77 -8.42 3.68 -17.27
C MET A 77 -8.28 4.89 -18.20
N ARG A 78 -9.22 5.84 -18.16
CA ARG A 78 -9.11 7.10 -18.91
C ARG A 78 -8.21 8.12 -18.22
N ASP A 79 -8.03 7.98 -16.92
CA ASP A 79 -7.21 8.85 -16.06
C ASP A 79 -6.36 8.00 -15.11
N ASP A 80 -5.68 6.96 -15.63
CA ASP A 80 -4.79 6.05 -14.89
C ASP A 80 -5.35 5.57 -13.54
N GLY A 81 -6.63 5.22 -13.52
CA GLY A 81 -7.31 4.68 -12.34
C GLY A 81 -8.04 5.72 -11.47
N TYR A 82 -7.88 7.02 -11.73
CA TYR A 82 -8.61 8.06 -11.01
C TYR A 82 -10.08 8.16 -11.44
N ASP A 83 -10.44 7.71 -12.64
CA ASP A 83 -11.80 7.50 -13.09
C ASP A 83 -12.36 6.18 -12.54
N ILE A 84 -12.64 6.13 -11.24
CA ILE A 84 -13.05 4.92 -10.50
C ILE A 84 -14.48 4.51 -10.89
N ALA A 85 -14.66 3.23 -11.25
CA ALA A 85 -15.95 2.62 -11.54
C ALA A 85 -16.56 1.89 -10.32
N ASP A 86 -15.73 1.36 -9.42
CA ASP A 86 -16.17 0.67 -8.20
C ASP A 86 -15.20 0.86 -7.04
N TYR A 87 -15.63 1.59 -6.00
CA TYR A 87 -14.82 1.89 -4.82
C TYR A 87 -14.65 0.72 -3.84
N ARG A 88 -15.34 -0.41 -4.05
CA ARG A 88 -15.34 -1.54 -3.09
C ARG A 88 -14.55 -2.75 -3.55
N ASN A 89 -14.00 -2.70 -4.76
CA ASN A 89 -13.25 -3.81 -5.35
C ASN A 89 -11.84 -3.37 -5.76
N ILE A 90 -11.03 -4.36 -6.11
CA ILE A 90 -9.67 -4.18 -6.63
C ILE A 90 -9.73 -4.35 -8.15
N HIS A 91 -8.95 -3.56 -8.88
CA HIS A 91 -8.81 -3.73 -10.32
C HIS A 91 -8.29 -5.14 -10.61
N PRO A 92 -8.92 -5.92 -11.53
CA PRO A 92 -8.54 -7.32 -11.75
C PRO A 92 -7.07 -7.50 -12.15
N ASP A 93 -6.50 -6.56 -12.90
CA ASP A 93 -5.07 -6.57 -13.28
C ASP A 93 -4.11 -6.46 -12.09
N TYR A 94 -4.55 -5.95 -10.93
CA TYR A 94 -3.70 -5.77 -9.74
C TYR A 94 -3.88 -6.89 -8.71
N GLY A 95 -4.88 -7.76 -8.90
CA GLY A 95 -5.22 -8.87 -8.01
C GLY A 95 -6.63 -8.75 -7.41
N THR A 96 -6.82 -9.34 -6.24
CA THR A 96 -8.12 -9.47 -5.58
C THR A 96 -8.17 -8.73 -4.24
N MET A 97 -9.38 -8.61 -3.68
CA MET A 97 -9.56 -8.13 -2.29
C MET A 97 -8.83 -9.02 -1.27
N HIS A 98 -8.60 -10.30 -1.58
CA HIS A 98 -7.78 -11.16 -0.73
C HIS A 98 -6.32 -10.70 -0.73
N ASP A 99 -5.76 -10.45 -1.92
CA ASP A 99 -4.37 -10.04 -2.11
C ASP A 99 -4.11 -8.67 -1.46
N PHE A 100 -5.03 -7.72 -1.61
CA PHE A 100 -4.95 -6.44 -0.91
C PHE A 100 -4.92 -6.61 0.62
N ARG A 101 -5.77 -7.47 1.19
CA ARG A 101 -5.75 -7.77 2.63
C ARG A 101 -4.48 -8.52 3.06
N GLN A 102 -3.85 -9.29 2.18
CA GLN A 102 -2.54 -9.88 2.46
C GLN A 102 -1.48 -8.78 2.52
N PHE A 103 -1.47 -7.89 1.53
CA PHE A 103 -0.56 -6.75 1.45
C PHE A 103 -0.62 -5.87 2.70
N VAL A 104 -1.83 -5.47 3.13
CA VAL A 104 -2.04 -4.68 4.36
C VAL A 104 -1.42 -5.37 5.58
N ARG A 105 -1.66 -6.69 5.75
CA ARG A 105 -1.11 -7.46 6.87
C ARG A 105 0.41 -7.53 6.83
N GLU A 106 1.00 -7.79 5.67
CA GLU A 106 2.44 -7.90 5.51
C GLU A 106 3.17 -6.58 5.69
N ALA A 107 2.55 -5.47 5.27
CA ALA A 107 3.10 -4.15 5.46
C ALA A 107 3.01 -3.71 6.93
N HIS A 108 1.88 -3.95 7.61
CA HIS A 108 1.79 -3.73 9.06
C HIS A 108 2.79 -4.58 9.86
N ARG A 109 3.09 -5.82 9.43
CA ARG A 109 4.12 -6.67 10.04
C ARG A 109 5.54 -6.06 9.98
N ARG A 110 5.73 -5.07 9.12
CA ARG A 110 6.98 -4.33 8.89
C ARG A 110 6.94 -2.91 9.42
N ASP A 111 5.93 -2.57 10.22
CA ASP A 111 5.74 -1.22 10.76
C ASP A 111 5.62 -0.14 9.66
N LEU A 112 5.01 -0.51 8.52
CA LEU A 112 4.60 0.36 7.41
C LEU A 112 3.09 0.62 7.42
#